data_AF-A0A7Y3DJ77-F1
#
_entry.id   AF-A0A7Y3DJ77-F1
#
_cell.length_a   1.000
_cell.length_b   1.000
_cell.length_c   1.000
_cell.angle_alpha   90.00
_cell.angle_beta   90.00
_cell.angle_gamma   90.00
#
_symmetry.space_group_name_H-M   'P 1'
#
loop_
_entity.id
_entity.type
_entity.pdbx_description
1 polymer ?
#
loop_
_entity_poly.entity_id
_entity_poly.type
_entity_poly.pdbx_seq_one_letter_code
_entity_poly.pdbx_strand_id
1 'polypeptide(L)'
;MEIELKTTQSYDTDGVVVTGQWSGAYGGVVSAPADDDGDVEFESPEILVDADVTFTVLNISEPGLVYVPSKNRATSVTIPSPL
;
A
#
# COMPACT_ATOMS: atom_id res chain seq x y z
N MET A 1 -1.97 -6.85 -1.37
CA MET A 1 -0.77 -6.41 -0.63
C MET A 1 -1.26 -5.63 0.56
N GLU A 2 -0.81 -5.98 1.76
CA GLU A 2 -1.28 -5.33 2.98
C GLU A 2 -0.23 -4.35 3.49
N ILE A 3 -0.62 -3.08 3.58
CA ILE A 3 0.19 -1.99 4.10
C ILE A 3 -0.44 -1.57 5.44
N GLU A 4 0.25 -1.87 6.54
CA GLU A 4 -0.16 -1.43 7.88
C GLU A 4 0.33 0.01 8.12
N LEU A 5 -0.57 0.96 8.35
CA LEU A 5 -0.21 2.30 8.84
C LEU A 5 -0.29 2.32 10.36
N LYS A 6 0.85 2.18 11.03
CA LYS A 6 0.92 2.56 12.45
C LYS A 6 1.18 4.04 12.61
N THR A 7 0.18 4.77 13.12
CA THR A 7 0.32 6.16 13.54
C THR A 7 1.10 6.25 14.85
N THR A 8 1.91 7.30 15.02
CA THR A 8 2.69 7.57 16.24
C THR A 8 1.92 8.40 17.29
N GLN A 9 0.67 8.75 16.97
CA GLN A 9 -0.29 9.46 17.82
C GLN A 9 -1.66 8.83 17.60
N SER A 10 -2.51 8.82 18.64
CA SER A 10 -3.91 8.40 18.60
C SER A 10 -4.74 9.33 17.71
N TYR A 11 -4.55 9.19 16.41
CA TYR A 11 -5.33 9.81 15.35
C TYR A 11 -6.29 8.78 14.80
N ASP A 12 -7.51 9.23 14.51
CA ASP A 12 -8.49 8.50 13.72
C ASP A 12 -7.90 8.33 12.32
N THR A 13 -7.62 7.08 11.93
CA THR A 13 -7.08 6.73 10.61
C THR A 13 -8.17 6.39 9.61
N ASP A 14 -9.43 6.28 10.06
CA ASP A 14 -10.55 5.95 9.19
C ASP A 14 -10.70 6.99 8.09
N GLY A 15 -10.80 6.50 6.85
CA GLY A 15 -10.97 7.33 5.67
C GLY A 15 -9.73 8.12 5.25
N VAL A 16 -8.58 7.96 5.93
CA VAL A 16 -7.31 8.56 5.48
C VAL A 16 -6.90 7.89 4.18
N VAL A 17 -6.78 8.69 3.10
CA VAL A 17 -6.43 8.18 1.79
C VAL A 17 -4.92 8.06 1.66
N VAL A 18 -4.45 6.85 1.43
CA VAL A 18 -3.07 6.57 1.05
C VAL A 18 -2.97 6.45 -0.46
N THR A 19 -2.05 7.22 -1.05
CA THR A 19 -1.69 7.11 -2.46
C THR A 19 -0.35 6.42 -2.56
N GLY A 20 -0.26 5.39 -3.40
CA GLY A 20 1.00 4.74 -3.71
C GLY A 20 1.12 4.39 -5.18
N GLN A 21 2.31 3.92 -5.55
CA GLN A 21 2.67 3.59 -6.91
C GLN A 21 3.26 2.19 -6.97
N TRP A 22 2.72 1.41 -7.90
CA TRP A 22 3.27 0.15 -8.34
C TRP A 22 4.43 0.37 -9.30
N SER A 23 5.45 -0.48 -9.18
CA SER A 23 6.61 -0.54 -10.07
C SER A 23 7.06 -1.99 -10.26
N GLY A 24 7.85 -2.25 -11.30
CA GLY A 24 8.27 -3.60 -11.69
C GLY A 24 7.51 -4.07 -12.92
N ALA A 25 6.90 -5.25 -12.83
CA ALA A 25 6.12 -5.84 -13.93
C ALA A 25 4.81 -5.10 -14.23
N TYR A 26 4.31 -4.34 -13.26
CA TYR A 26 3.20 -3.41 -13.43
C TYR A 26 3.59 -2.02 -12.93
N GLY A 27 3.14 -1.00 -13.66
CA GLY A 27 3.28 0.40 -13.29
C GLY A 27 1.91 1.05 -13.20
N GLY A 28 1.64 1.74 -12.10
CA GLY A 28 0.37 2.43 -11.91
C GLY A 28 0.29 3.13 -10.55
N VAL A 29 -0.43 4.25 -10.50
CA VAL A 29 -0.74 4.94 -9.24
C VAL A 29 -2.12 4.50 -8.78
N VAL A 30 -2.22 4.14 -7.51
CA VAL A 30 -3.48 3.72 -6.87
C VAL A 30 -3.65 4.44 -5.54
N SER A 31 -4.89 4.53 -5.09
CA SER A 31 -5.23 5.11 -3.80
C SER A 31 -6.34 4.32 -3.13
N ALA A 32 -6.21 4.09 -1.83
CA ALA A 32 -7.20 3.41 -1.02
C ALA A 32 -7.32 4.12 0.34
N PRO A 33 -8.53 4.16 0.93
CA PRO A 33 -8.71 4.61 2.30
C PRO A 33 -8.15 3.57 3.27
N ALA A 34 -7.58 4.04 4.38
CA ALA A 34 -7.32 3.21 5.55
C ALA A 34 -8.61 2.94 6.32
N ASP A 35 -8.65 1.80 7.01
CA ASP A 35 -9.71 1.47 7.96
C ASP A 35 -9.47 2.08 9.36
N ASP A 36 -10.39 1.78 10.27
CA ASP A 36 -10.35 2.20 11.68
C ASP A 36 -9.07 1.74 12.40
N ASP A 37 -8.44 0.65 11.96
CA ASP A 37 -7.20 0.11 12.51
C ASP A 37 -5.94 0.72 11.85
N GLY A 38 -6.13 1.50 10.79
CA GLY A 38 -5.06 2.12 10.00
C GLY A 38 -4.49 1.19 8.94
N ASP A 39 -5.15 0.07 8.65
CA ASP A 39 -4.73 -0.84 7.61
C ASP A 39 -5.25 -0.38 6.24
N VAL A 40 -4.38 -0.48 5.24
CA VAL A 40 -4.73 -0.23 3.84
C VAL A 40 -4.37 -1.43 3.01
N GLU A 41 -5.36 -1.96 2.30
CA GLU A 41 -5.15 -3.02 1.33
C GLU A 41 -5.05 -2.45 -0.08
N PHE A 42 -3.96 -2.82 -0.77
CA PHE A 42 -3.79 -2.55 -2.19
C PHE A 42 -3.76 -3.87 -2.95
N GLU A 43 -4.72 -4.08 -3.83
CA GLU A 43 -4.70 -5.22 -4.75
C GLU A 43 -3.73 -4.93 -5.90
N SER A 44 -2.80 -5.84 -6.11
CA SER A 44 -1.97 -5.83 -7.32
C SER A 44 -2.82 -6.31 -8.50
N PRO A 45 -2.60 -5.79 -9.72
CA PRO A 45 -3.29 -6.30 -10.88
C PRO A 45 -2.87 -7.74 -11.19
N GLU A 46 -3.73 -8.43 -11.94
CA GLU A 46 -3.44 -9.77 -12.45
C GLU A 46 -2.27 -9.70 -13.44
N ILE A 47 -1.22 -10.50 -13.19
CA ILE A 47 -0.05 -10.61 -14.07
C ILE A 47 0.03 -12.05 -14.60
N LEU A 48 0.10 -12.19 -15.93
CA LEU A 48 0.06 -13.49 -16.62
C LEU A 48 1.41 -14.23 -16.64
N VAL A 49 2.44 -13.67 -16.01
CA VAL A 49 3.80 -14.22 -15.94
C VAL A 49 4.34 -14.06 -14.52
N ASP A 50 5.27 -14.91 -14.11
CA ASP A 50 5.95 -14.76 -12.81
C ASP A 50 6.67 -13.42 -12.77
N ALA A 51 6.25 -12.55 -11.86
CA ALA A 51 6.74 -11.19 -11.87
C ALA A 51 6.76 -10.54 -10.50
N ASP A 52 7.81 -9.76 -10.27
CA ASP A 52 7.93 -8.96 -9.07
C ASP A 52 7.25 -7.60 -9.27
N VAL A 53 6.42 -7.24 -8.29
CA VAL A 53 5.84 -5.90 -8.16
C VAL A 53 6.22 -5.31 -6.82
N THR A 54 6.58 -4.03 -6.85
CA THR A 54 6.93 -3.24 -5.67
C THR A 54 5.99 -2.06 -5.54
N PHE A 55 5.51 -1.82 -4.32
CA PHE A 55 4.63 -0.73 -3.96
C PHE A 55 5.38 0.33 -3.16
N THR A 56 5.25 1.59 -3.58
CA THR A 56 5.84 2.74 -2.90
C THR A 56 4.73 3.71 -2.51
N VAL A 57 4.58 4.01 -1.21
CA VAL A 57 3.67 5.07 -0.77
C VAL A 57 4.23 6.43 -1.18
N LEU A 58 3.39 7.24 -1.82
CA LEU A 58 3.73 8.57 -2.31
C LEU A 58 3.15 9.67 -1.43
N ASN A 59 1.94 9.48 -0.92
CA ASN A 59 1.22 10.51 -0.17
C ASN A 59 0.23 9.91 0.82
N ILE A 60 -0.04 10.64 1.90
CA ILE A 60 -1.13 10.41 2.85
C ILE A 60 -1.96 11.69 2.88
N SER A 61 -3.29 11.59 2.77
CA SER A 61 -4.17 12.76 2.66
C SER A 61 -4.25 13.60 3.93
N GLU A 62 -3.99 13.00 5.10
CA GLU A 62 -4.13 13.65 6.40
C GLU A 62 -2.82 14.36 6.82
N PRO A 63 -2.82 15.70 6.89
CA PRO A 63 -1.64 16.46 7.29
C PRO A 63 -1.30 16.19 8.76
N GLY A 64 -0.08 15.73 9.03
CA GLY A 64 0.42 15.45 10.38
C GLY A 64 0.61 13.95 10.68
N LEU A 65 0.07 13.07 9.81
CA LEU A 65 0.44 11.67 9.84
C LEU A 65 1.83 11.47 9.20
N VAL A 66 2.68 10.72 9.91
CA VAL A 66 4.00 10.32 9.41
C VAL A 66 3.90 8.89 8.94
N TYR A 67 4.07 8.68 7.63
CA TYR A 67 4.23 7.35 7.07
C TYR A 67 5.52 6.70 7.61
N VAL A 68 5.41 5.48 8.14
CA VAL A 68 6.56 4.72 8.67
C VAL A 68 6.76 3.45 7.83
N PRO A 69 7.62 3.48 6.79
CA PRO A 69 7.77 2.36 5.85
C PRO A 69 8.19 1.03 6.50
N SER A 70 8.89 1.08 7.64
CA SER A 70 9.35 -0.10 8.37
C SER A 70 8.23 -0.89 9.06
N LYS A 71 7.00 -0.38 9.04
CA LYS A 71 5.81 -1.03 9.58
C LYS A 71 4.98 -1.77 8.53
N ASN A 72 5.26 -1.55 7.25
CA ASN A 72 4.54 -2.24 6.20
C ASN A 72 4.70 -3.75 6.32
N ARG A 73 3.59 -4.49 6.23
CA ARG A 73 3.61 -5.95 6.27
C ARG A 73 4.28 -6.53 5.01
N ALA A 74 4.07 -5.91 3.86
CA ALA A 74 4.79 -6.21 2.63
C ALA A 74 4.80 -5.00 1.67
N THR A 75 5.96 -4.70 1.05
CA THR A 75 6.08 -3.70 -0.03
C THR A 75 6.43 -4.30 -1.37
N SER A 76 6.74 -5.59 -1.41
CA SER A 76 7.05 -6.32 -2.62
C SER A 76 6.43 -7.71 -2.55
N VAL A 77 5.87 -8.18 -3.65
CA VAL A 77 5.33 -9.53 -3.79
C VAL A 77 5.71 -10.07 -5.16
N THR A 78 5.96 -11.38 -5.22
CA THR A 78 6.06 -12.11 -6.49
C THR A 78 4.68 -12.66 -6.82
N ILE A 79 4.14 -12.28 -7.97
CA ILE A 79 2.86 -12.79 -8.47
C ILE A 79 3.17 -14.03 -9.30
N PRO A 80 2.69 -15.23 -8.91
CA PRO A 80 2.85 -16.42 -9.73
C PRO A 80 1.96 -16.32 -10.97
N SER A 81 2.48 -16.79 -12.09
CA SER A 81 1.69 -16.96 -13.31
C SER A 81 0.46 -17.86 -13.06
N PRO A 82 -0.70 -17.53 -13.66
CA PRO A 82 -1.84 -18.44 -13.64
C PRO A 82 -1.48 -19.71 -14.43
N LEU A 83 -1.60 -20.86 -13.76
CA LEU A 83 -1.37 -22.21 -14.32
C LEU A 83 -2.33 -22.56 -15.45
#